data_AF-A0A0D5C158-F1
#
_entry.id   AF-A0A0D5C158-F1
#
_cell.length_a   1.000
_cell.length_b   1.000
_cell.length_c   1.000
_cell.angle_alpha   90.00
_cell.angle_beta   90.00
_cell.angle_gamma   90.00
#
_symmetry.space_group_name_H-M   'P 1'
#
loop_
_entity.id
_entity.type
_entity.pdbx_description
1 polymer ?
#
loop_
_entity_poly.entity_id
_entity_poly.type
_entity_poly.pdbx_seq_one_letter_code
_entity_poly.pdbx_strand_id
1 'polypeptide(L)'
;MNLIITCARHLEPETEDELRDILEEFGDSDADVIITNMSGILTAKTKLDPVNVVKKMKEMLLDEPWSIRYCLRIIPIQSIVETNIEEIEKIIAEKSNQILDNETYRISIEKRNSDISSQEIISKIADKIKNKVSLEFPDKIILIEILGNKTGVSILKKSDILSVEKTKRSMSD
;
A
#
# COMPACT_ATOMS: atom_id res chain seq x y z
N MET A 1 2.13 -11.79 1.98
CA MET A 1 1.46 -10.48 2.06
C MET A 1 1.59 -9.80 0.70
N ASN A 2 0.51 -9.23 0.20
CA ASN A 2 0.48 -8.34 -0.96
C ASN A 2 -0.53 -7.19 -0.74
N LEU A 3 -1.12 -7.08 0.44
CA LEU A 3 -1.94 -5.96 0.88
C LEU A 3 -1.55 -5.57 2.32
N ILE A 4 -1.51 -4.27 2.59
CA ILE A 4 -1.47 -3.71 3.95
C ILE A 4 -2.77 -2.93 4.19
N ILE A 5 -3.39 -3.17 5.33
CA ILE A 5 -4.66 -2.56 5.72
C ILE A 5 -4.45 -1.84 7.04
N THR A 6 -4.97 -0.62 7.15
CA THR A 6 -5.00 0.11 8.42
C THR A 6 -6.42 0.22 8.93
N CYS A 7 -6.62 0.11 10.24
CA CYS A 7 -7.91 0.29 10.91
C CYS A 7 -7.81 1.16 12.16
N ALA A 8 -8.95 1.47 12.78
CA ALA A 8 -8.94 2.06 14.12
C ALA A 8 -8.43 1.04 15.14
N ARG A 9 -7.80 1.54 16.22
CA ARG A 9 -7.28 0.68 17.29
C ARG A 9 -8.42 -0.09 17.94
N HIS A 10 -8.17 -1.36 18.27
CA HIS A 10 -9.12 -2.30 18.86
C HIS A 10 -10.26 -2.74 17.93
N LEU A 11 -10.22 -2.37 16.65
CA LEU A 11 -11.12 -2.88 15.61
C LEU A 11 -10.41 -3.83 14.63
N GLU A 12 -9.22 -4.32 15.00
CA GLU A 12 -8.47 -5.26 14.17
C GLU A 12 -9.27 -6.54 13.86
N PRO A 13 -9.99 -7.19 14.81
CA PRO A 13 -10.82 -8.36 14.51
C PRO A 13 -11.95 -8.07 13.51
N GLU A 14 -12.68 -6.96 13.71
CA GLU A 14 -13.77 -6.56 12.81
C GLU A 14 -13.25 -6.21 11.41
N THR A 15 -12.05 -5.64 11.32
CA THR A 15 -11.39 -5.36 10.05
C THR A 15 -10.93 -6.65 9.36
N GLU A 16 -10.48 -7.65 10.12
CA GLU A 16 -10.12 -8.96 9.57
C GLU A 16 -11.34 -9.62 8.94
N ASP A 17 -12.46 -9.69 9.66
CA ASP A 17 -13.70 -10.29 9.17
C ASP A 17 -14.20 -9.55 7.90
N GLU A 18 -14.29 -8.22 7.95
CA GLU A 18 -14.68 -7.38 6.80
C GLU A 18 -13.78 -7.65 5.58
N LEU A 19 -12.46 -7.74 5.78
CA LEU A 19 -11.53 -7.95 4.68
C LEU A 19 -11.63 -9.36 4.10
N ARG A 20 -11.87 -10.39 4.93
CA ARG A 20 -12.07 -11.77 4.47
C ARG A 20 -13.32 -11.87 3.59
N ASP A 21 -14.43 -11.30 4.04
CA ASP A 21 -15.70 -11.29 3.29
C ASP A 21 -15.53 -10.61 1.92
N ILE A 22 -14.87 -9.45 1.89
CA ILE A 22 -14.62 -8.71 0.64
C ILE A 22 -13.70 -9.51 -0.31
N LEU A 23 -12.65 -10.13 0.19
CA LEU A 23 -11.73 -10.92 -0.63
C LEU A 23 -12.39 -12.20 -1.15
N GLU A 24 -13.26 -12.83 -0.36
CA GLU A 24 -14.07 -13.96 -0.79
C GLU A 24 -15.03 -13.56 -1.92
N GLU A 25 -15.74 -12.44 -1.79
CA GLU A 25 -16.60 -11.89 -2.85
C GLU A 25 -15.82 -11.63 -4.15
N PHE A 26 -14.56 -11.20 -4.03
CA PHE A 26 -13.69 -10.99 -5.19
C PHE A 26 -13.11 -12.27 -5.80
N GLY A 27 -13.40 -13.43 -5.22
CA GLY A 27 -13.02 -14.76 -5.71
C GLY A 27 -11.84 -15.40 -4.98
N ASP A 28 -11.50 -14.94 -3.78
CA ASP A 28 -10.42 -15.50 -2.97
C ASP A 28 -10.80 -15.82 -1.52
N SER A 29 -11.55 -16.91 -1.36
CA SER A 29 -11.91 -17.50 -0.06
C SER A 29 -10.71 -17.99 0.76
N ASP A 30 -9.55 -18.24 0.12
CA ASP A 30 -8.34 -18.74 0.77
C ASP A 30 -7.38 -17.61 1.19
N ALA A 31 -7.84 -16.35 1.15
CA ALA A 31 -7.03 -15.22 1.53
C ALA A 31 -6.56 -15.33 2.99
N ASP A 32 -5.26 -15.14 3.18
CA ASP A 32 -4.63 -15.20 4.49
C ASP A 32 -4.50 -13.78 5.05
N VAL A 33 -5.45 -13.42 5.92
CA VAL A 33 -5.48 -12.15 6.65
C VAL A 33 -4.87 -12.35 8.03
N ILE A 34 -3.95 -11.47 8.41
CA ILE A 34 -3.19 -11.56 9.65
C ILE A 34 -3.24 -10.20 10.35
N ILE A 35 -3.78 -10.18 11.57
CA ILE A 35 -3.61 -9.08 12.52
C ILE A 35 -2.16 -9.06 12.98
N THR A 36 -1.48 -7.94 12.75
CA THR A 36 -0.06 -7.82 13.13
C THR A 36 0.09 -7.49 14.62
N ASN A 37 1.30 -7.56 15.14
CA ASN A 37 1.63 -7.04 16.47
C ASN A 37 1.69 -5.50 16.53
N MET A 38 1.40 -4.80 15.43
CA MET A 38 1.35 -3.35 15.35
C MET A 38 -0.11 -2.89 15.37
N SER A 39 -0.46 -2.09 16.38
CA SER A 39 -1.84 -1.63 16.56
C SER A 39 -2.37 -0.90 15.34
N GLY A 40 -3.58 -1.29 14.91
CA GLY A 40 -4.28 -0.74 13.77
C GLY A 40 -3.73 -1.20 12.41
N ILE A 41 -2.94 -2.28 12.36
CA ILE A 41 -2.34 -2.78 11.10
C ILE A 41 -2.63 -4.26 10.92
N LEU A 42 -3.20 -4.57 9.76
CA LEU A 42 -3.38 -5.91 9.25
C LEU A 42 -2.59 -6.07 7.95
N THR A 43 -2.25 -7.32 7.65
CA THR A 43 -1.66 -7.71 6.37
C THR A 43 -2.52 -8.80 5.75
N ALA A 44 -2.64 -8.80 4.43
CA ALA A 44 -3.29 -9.89 3.73
C ALA A 44 -2.41 -10.45 2.62
N LYS A 45 -2.50 -11.75 2.39
CA LYS A 45 -1.96 -12.45 1.24
C LYS A 45 -3.12 -13.05 0.45
N THR A 46 -3.34 -12.51 -0.73
CA THR A 46 -4.34 -12.98 -1.70
C THR A 46 -3.66 -13.47 -2.97
N LYS A 47 -4.30 -14.39 -3.70
CA LYS A 47 -3.86 -14.78 -5.06
C LYS A 47 -4.22 -13.74 -6.13
N LEU A 48 -5.07 -12.78 -5.79
CA LEU A 48 -5.52 -11.72 -6.69
C LEU A 48 -4.43 -10.66 -6.90
N ASP A 49 -4.52 -9.93 -8.01
CA ASP A 49 -3.66 -8.78 -8.24
C ASP A 49 -4.00 -7.67 -7.22
N PRO A 50 -3.04 -7.22 -6.40
CA PRO A 50 -3.34 -6.34 -5.26
C PRO A 50 -3.82 -4.95 -5.69
N VAL A 51 -3.34 -4.44 -6.84
CA VAL A 51 -3.79 -3.14 -7.36
C VAL A 51 -5.25 -3.23 -7.82
N ASN A 52 -5.61 -4.32 -8.50
CA ASN A 52 -6.98 -4.59 -8.90
C ASN A 52 -7.91 -4.81 -7.71
N VAL A 53 -7.46 -5.46 -6.64
CA VAL A 53 -8.24 -5.58 -5.39
C VAL A 53 -8.59 -4.19 -4.85
N VAL A 54 -7.59 -3.31 -4.71
CA VAL A 54 -7.83 -1.95 -4.19
C VAL A 54 -8.76 -1.16 -5.10
N LYS A 55 -8.62 -1.32 -6.41
CA LYS A 55 -9.52 -0.70 -7.40
C LYS A 55 -10.97 -1.19 -7.23
N LYS A 56 -11.20 -2.50 -7.10
CA LYS A 56 -12.54 -3.07 -6.86
C LYS A 56 -13.14 -2.62 -5.53
N MET A 57 -12.34 -2.61 -4.44
CA MET A 57 -12.81 -2.09 -3.14
C MET A 57 -13.21 -0.60 -3.25
N LYS A 58 -12.49 0.17 -4.06
CA LYS A 58 -12.84 1.57 -4.31
C LYS A 58 -14.14 1.71 -5.10
N GLU A 59 -14.35 0.88 -6.12
CA GLU A 59 -15.61 0.84 -6.88
C GLU A 59 -16.79 0.46 -5.97
N MET A 60 -16.64 -0.59 -5.16
CA MET A 60 -17.63 -1.02 -4.16
C MET A 60 -17.96 0.10 -3.16
N LEU A 61 -16.94 0.83 -2.68
CA LEU A 61 -17.14 1.97 -1.78
C LEU A 61 -17.89 3.14 -2.42
N LEU A 62 -17.64 3.39 -3.71
CA LEU A 62 -18.29 4.47 -4.46
C LEU A 62 -19.75 4.13 -4.81
N ASP A 63 -20.06 2.85 -5.00
CA ASP A 63 -21.43 2.38 -5.23
C ASP A 63 -22.22 2.33 -3.91
N GLU A 64 -21.63 1.73 -2.88
CA GLU A 64 -22.24 1.59 -1.56
C GLU A 64 -21.30 2.11 -0.45
N PRO A 65 -21.42 3.37 -0.01
CA PRO A 65 -20.52 3.96 1.00
C PRO A 65 -20.47 3.24 2.36
N TRP A 66 -21.47 2.42 2.67
CA TRP A 66 -21.54 1.63 3.91
C TRP A 66 -20.92 0.24 3.80
N SER A 67 -20.48 -0.18 2.60
CA SER A 67 -19.88 -1.50 2.33
C SER A 67 -18.54 -1.70 3.03
N ILE A 68 -17.79 -0.61 3.26
CA ILE A 68 -16.54 -0.61 4.03
C ILE A 68 -16.68 0.29 5.24
N ARG A 69 -16.58 -0.31 6.43
CA ARG A 69 -16.79 0.34 7.73
C ARG A 69 -15.51 0.42 8.54
N TYR A 70 -14.70 -0.64 8.55
CA TYR A 70 -13.57 -0.78 9.48
C TYR A 70 -12.21 -0.50 8.83
N CYS A 71 -12.03 -0.88 7.56
CA CYS A 71 -10.83 -0.51 6.80
C CYS A 71 -10.73 1.02 6.65
N LEU A 72 -9.57 1.60 6.99
CA LEU A 72 -9.28 3.03 6.79
C LEU A 72 -8.44 3.29 5.54
N ARG A 73 -7.43 2.45 5.29
CA ARG A 73 -6.58 2.47 4.10
C ARG A 73 -6.31 1.06 3.62
N ILE A 74 -6.29 0.89 2.31
CA ILE A 74 -5.91 -0.37 1.65
C ILE A 74 -4.77 -0.04 0.69
N ILE A 75 -3.64 -0.69 0.90
CA ILE A 75 -2.37 -0.38 0.26
C ILE A 75 -1.89 -1.63 -0.48
N PRO A 76 -1.79 -1.59 -1.83
CA PRO A 76 -1.27 -2.73 -2.58
C PRO A 76 0.25 -2.81 -2.47
N ILE A 77 0.75 -4.00 -2.18
CA ILE A 77 2.19 -4.32 -2.10
C ILE A 77 2.58 -5.22 -3.27
N GLN A 78 3.46 -4.73 -4.15
CA GLN A 78 3.90 -5.45 -5.34
C GLN A 78 5.08 -6.39 -5.07
N SER A 79 5.91 -6.11 -4.06
CA SER A 79 7.05 -6.95 -3.68
C SER A 79 7.38 -6.81 -2.21
N ILE A 80 7.95 -7.86 -1.63
CA ILE A 80 8.41 -7.90 -0.25
C ILE A 80 9.88 -8.28 -0.23
N VAL A 81 10.65 -7.54 0.53
CA VAL A 81 12.06 -7.79 0.82
C VAL A 81 12.32 -7.75 2.32
N GLU A 82 13.44 -8.29 2.77
CA GLU A 82 13.93 -8.01 4.12
C GLU A 82 14.25 -6.52 4.25
N THR A 83 14.05 -5.95 5.44
CA THR A 83 14.31 -4.54 5.71
C THR A 83 15.81 -4.28 5.73
N ASN A 84 16.35 -4.03 4.55
CA ASN A 84 17.74 -3.68 4.29
C ASN A 84 17.79 -2.68 3.12
N ILE A 85 18.66 -1.68 3.22
CA ILE A 85 18.70 -0.57 2.25
C ILE A 85 19.10 -1.07 0.85
N GLU A 86 20.07 -1.98 0.77
CA GLU A 86 20.52 -2.57 -0.50
C GLU A 86 19.40 -3.38 -1.19
N GLU A 87 18.64 -4.17 -0.43
CA GLU A 87 17.51 -4.95 -0.97
C GLU A 87 16.36 -4.04 -1.45
N ILE A 88 16.05 -3.00 -0.68
CA ILE A 88 15.04 -1.98 -1.05
C ILE A 88 15.47 -1.24 -2.34
N GLU A 89 16.72 -0.80 -2.41
CA GLU A 89 17.26 -0.12 -3.58
C GLU A 89 17.19 -1.01 -4.82
N LYS A 90 17.63 -2.27 -4.68
CA LYS A 90 17.63 -3.25 -5.77
C LYS A 90 16.24 -3.49 -6.34
N ILE A 91 15.25 -3.78 -5.48
CA ILE A 91 13.89 -4.08 -5.95
C ILE A 91 13.21 -2.87 -6.60
N ILE A 92 13.55 -1.65 -6.15
CA ILE A 92 13.05 -0.41 -6.77
C ILE A 92 13.71 -0.19 -8.13
N ALA A 93 15.02 -0.43 -8.26
CA ALA A 93 15.72 -0.33 -9.53
C ALA A 93 15.16 -1.30 -10.57
N GLU A 94 14.88 -2.55 -10.18
CA GLU A 94 14.24 -3.57 -11.02
C GLU A 94 12.83 -3.17 -11.51
N LYS A 95 12.11 -2.38 -10.70
CA LYS A 95 10.75 -1.90 -11.01
C LYS A 95 10.71 -0.51 -11.64
N SER A 96 11.85 0.18 -11.77
CA SER A 96 11.91 1.58 -12.21
C SER A 96 11.29 1.81 -13.59
N ASN A 97 11.23 0.78 -14.45
CA ASN A 97 10.54 0.80 -15.73
C ASN A 97 9.01 1.02 -15.64
N GLN A 98 8.42 0.92 -14.45
CA GLN A 98 7.01 1.28 -14.20
C GLN A 98 6.77 2.81 -14.15
N ILE A 99 7.86 3.60 -14.14
CA ILE A 99 7.87 5.05 -14.26
C ILE A 99 8.33 5.38 -15.68
N LEU A 100 7.45 5.93 -16.50
CA LEU A 100 7.76 6.29 -17.88
C LEU A 100 8.71 7.51 -17.91
N ASP A 101 9.51 7.68 -18.97
CA ASP A 101 10.54 8.72 -19.05
C ASP A 101 10.04 10.17 -18.79
N ASN A 102 8.78 10.44 -19.11
CA ASN A 102 8.13 11.75 -18.92
C ASN A 102 7.33 11.87 -17.62
N GLU A 103 7.21 10.80 -16.84
CA GLU A 103 6.51 10.80 -15.56
C GLU A 103 7.42 11.35 -14.44
N THR A 104 6.78 12.01 -13.48
CA THR A 104 7.39 12.44 -12.23
C THR A 104 7.09 11.44 -11.12
N TYR A 105 7.93 11.43 -10.08
CA TYR A 105 7.69 10.55 -8.94
C TYR A 105 7.92 11.22 -7.60
N ARG A 106 7.39 10.59 -6.55
CA ARG A 106 7.83 10.84 -5.17
C ARG A 106 8.12 9.53 -4.45
N ILE A 107 8.99 9.60 -3.46
CA ILE A 107 9.23 8.49 -2.52
C ILE A 107 8.36 8.73 -1.29
N SER A 108 7.63 7.70 -0.86
CA SER A 108 6.82 7.72 0.36
C SER A 108 7.23 6.55 1.23
N ILE A 109 7.73 6.86 2.44
CA ILE A 109 8.20 5.86 3.39
C ILE A 109 7.33 5.94 4.63
N GLU A 110 6.69 4.83 4.98
CA GLU A 110 5.99 4.64 6.24
C GLU A 110 6.74 3.56 7.04
N LYS A 111 7.04 3.85 8.31
CA LYS A 111 7.83 2.95 9.18
C LYS A 111 7.06 2.59 10.44
N ARG A 112 7.10 1.32 10.78
CA ARG A 112 6.58 0.75 12.01
C ARG A 112 7.62 -0.22 12.57
N ASN A 113 7.99 -0.03 13.83
CA ASN A 113 8.96 -0.86 14.56
C ASN A 113 10.30 -1.02 13.81
N SER A 114 10.84 0.06 13.23
CA SER A 114 12.12 0.03 12.50
C SER A 114 12.89 1.35 12.63
N ASP A 115 14.21 1.24 12.84
CA ASP A 115 15.14 2.37 13.00
C ASP A 115 15.90 2.74 11.72
N ILE A 116 15.63 2.05 10.62
CA ILE A 116 16.29 2.29 9.32
C ILE A 116 16.12 3.76 8.87
N SER A 117 17.20 4.35 8.36
CA SER A 117 17.23 5.77 7.99
C SER A 117 16.40 6.05 6.74
N SER A 118 15.32 6.83 6.89
CA SER A 118 14.50 7.25 5.76
C SER A 118 15.27 8.13 4.78
N GLN A 119 16.17 8.99 5.28
CA GLN A 119 16.98 9.87 4.46
C GLN A 119 17.98 9.07 3.61
N GLU A 120 18.57 8.02 4.18
CA GLU A 120 19.50 7.15 3.47
C GLU A 120 18.81 6.37 2.35
N ILE A 121 17.63 5.79 2.64
CA ILE A 121 16.78 5.14 1.64
C ILE A 121 16.45 6.10 0.50
N ILE A 122 16.01 7.33 0.82
CA ILE A 122 15.66 8.35 -0.18
C ILE A 122 16.87 8.68 -1.06
N SER A 123 18.04 8.92 -0.46
CA SER A 123 19.26 9.27 -1.20
C SER A 123 19.63 8.17 -2.19
N LYS A 124 19.73 6.92 -1.74
CA LYS A 124 20.13 5.80 -2.61
C LYS A 124 19.15 5.59 -3.77
N ILE A 125 17.84 5.70 -3.52
CA ILE A 125 16.84 5.53 -4.58
C ILE A 125 16.88 6.70 -5.57
N ALA A 126 16.97 7.93 -5.07
CA ALA A 126 16.98 9.11 -5.92
C ALA A 126 18.16 9.12 -6.90
N ASP A 127 19.32 8.59 -6.49
CA ASP A 127 20.50 8.49 -7.34
C ASP A 127 20.34 7.48 -8.51
N LYS A 128 19.37 6.55 -8.43
CA LYS A 128 19.13 5.52 -9.45
C LYS A 128 18.04 5.86 -10.45
N ILE A 129 17.16 6.79 -10.12
CA ILE A 129 15.97 7.10 -10.92
C ILE A 129 16.18 8.44 -11.62
N LYS A 130 16.19 8.41 -12.95
CA LYS A 130 16.45 9.61 -13.78
C LYS A 130 15.27 10.59 -13.83
N ASN A 131 14.07 10.11 -13.54
CA ASN A 131 12.84 10.88 -13.58
C ASN A 131 12.89 12.10 -12.65
N LYS A 132 12.06 13.10 -12.93
CA LYS A 132 11.97 14.29 -12.08
C LYS A 132 11.17 13.98 -10.81
N VAL A 133 11.66 14.47 -9.67
CA VAL A 133 10.91 14.40 -8.39
C VAL A 133 9.81 15.46 -8.36
N SER A 134 8.60 15.08 -7.94
CA SER A 134 7.46 15.97 -7.67
C SER A 134 6.80 15.58 -6.36
N LEU A 135 6.99 16.37 -5.30
CA LEU A 135 6.50 16.04 -3.95
C LEU A 135 4.98 16.22 -3.80
N GLU A 136 4.43 17.23 -4.49
CA GLU A 136 3.02 17.62 -4.38
C GLU A 136 2.14 16.87 -5.39
N PHE A 137 2.56 16.82 -6.66
CA PHE A 137 1.81 16.26 -7.78
C PHE A 137 2.65 15.24 -8.56
N PRO A 138 2.96 14.08 -7.96
CA PRO A 138 3.65 13.01 -8.66
C PRO A 138 2.71 12.25 -9.61
N ASP A 139 3.23 11.76 -10.73
CA ASP A 139 2.54 10.76 -11.55
C ASP A 139 2.60 9.38 -10.88
N LYS A 140 3.76 9.07 -10.25
CA LYS A 140 4.02 7.81 -9.55
C LYS A 140 4.50 8.00 -8.11
N ILE A 141 4.07 7.11 -7.23
CA ILE A 141 4.49 7.01 -5.84
C ILE A 141 5.30 5.73 -5.71
N ILE A 142 6.58 5.87 -5.37
CA ILE A 142 7.41 4.77 -4.89
C ILE A 142 7.11 4.63 -3.40
N LEU A 143 6.25 3.67 -3.08
CA LEU A 143 5.79 3.42 -1.73
C LEU A 143 6.67 2.34 -1.08
N ILE A 144 7.13 2.64 0.14
CA ILE A 144 7.99 1.79 0.95
C ILE A 144 7.33 1.67 2.33
N GLU A 145 6.73 0.53 2.61
CA GLU A 145 6.04 0.21 3.86
C GLU A 145 6.91 -0.72 4.70
N ILE A 146 7.53 -0.19 5.75
CA ILE A 146 8.47 -0.92 6.60
C ILE A 146 7.75 -1.40 7.86
N LEU A 147 7.58 -2.71 7.96
CA LEU A 147 6.94 -3.41 9.08
C LEU A 147 7.99 -4.30 9.77
N GLY A 148 8.70 -3.74 10.74
CA GLY A 148 9.80 -4.44 11.42
C GLY A 148 10.91 -4.83 10.45
N ASN A 149 11.19 -6.13 10.36
CA ASN A 149 12.21 -6.70 9.48
C ASN A 149 11.73 -6.97 8.04
N LYS A 150 10.47 -6.68 7.71
CA LYS A 150 9.96 -6.81 6.33
C LYS A 150 9.59 -5.45 5.75
N THR A 151 9.91 -5.26 4.47
CA THR A 151 9.55 -4.07 3.72
C THR A 151 8.72 -4.42 2.50
N GLY A 152 7.54 -3.82 2.39
CA GLY A 152 6.71 -3.84 1.18
C GLY A 152 7.10 -2.70 0.25
N VAL A 153 7.26 -2.98 -1.04
CA VAL A 153 7.60 -2.00 -2.07
C VAL A 153 6.59 -2.04 -3.21
N SER A 154 6.13 -0.86 -3.61
CA SER A 154 5.25 -0.68 -4.78
C SER A 154 5.55 0.60 -5.54
N ILE A 155 5.32 0.59 -6.86
CA ILE A 155 5.28 1.80 -7.69
C ILE A 155 3.84 1.98 -8.17
N LEU A 156 3.16 2.98 -7.61
CA LEU A 156 1.70 3.13 -7.71
C LEU A 156 1.32 4.51 -8.25
N LYS A 157 0.13 4.63 -8.85
CA LYS A 157 -0.53 5.93 -8.97
C LYS A 157 -1.19 6.28 -7.64
N LYS A 158 -1.44 7.57 -7.40
CA LYS A 158 -2.20 8.02 -6.23
C LYS A 158 -3.60 7.37 -6.14
N SER A 159 -4.20 7.05 -7.29
CA SER A 159 -5.50 6.37 -7.40
C SER A 159 -5.48 4.93 -6.91
N ASP A 160 -4.31 4.29 -6.85
CA ASP A 160 -4.15 2.85 -6.60
C ASP A 160 -4.07 2.54 -5.10
N ILE A 161 -4.06 3.58 -4.24
CA ILE A 161 -4.17 3.45 -2.79
C ILE A 161 -5.56 3.95 -2.39
N LEU A 162 -6.30 3.11 -1.68
CA LEU A 162 -7.61 3.50 -1.17
C LEU A 162 -7.45 4.14 0.22
N SER A 163 -7.99 5.34 0.37
CA SER A 163 -8.27 5.95 1.68
C SER A 163 -9.78 6.10 1.78
N VAL A 164 -10.38 5.34 2.70
CA VAL A 164 -11.84 5.21 2.79
C VAL A 164 -12.48 6.55 3.14
N GLU A 165 -11.99 7.24 4.17
CA GLU A 165 -12.50 8.56 4.56
C GLU A 165 -12.38 9.61 3.44
N LYS A 166 -11.22 9.69 2.77
CA LYS A 166 -11.01 10.67 1.70
C LYS A 166 -11.94 10.41 0.51
N THR A 167 -12.13 9.14 0.18
CA THR A 167 -13.02 8.74 -0.92
C THR A 167 -14.47 9.06 -0.58
N LYS A 168 -14.94 8.74 0.64
CA LYS A 168 -16.29 9.12 1.10
C LYS A 168 -16.52 10.63 1.09
N ARG A 169 -15.55 11.42 1.53
CA ARG A 169 -15.66 12.90 1.53
C ARG A 169 -15.79 13.47 0.12
N SER A 170 -15.04 12.94 -0.85
CA SER A 170 -15.12 13.41 -2.25
C SER A 170 -16.43 13.07 -2.95
N MET A 171 -17.31 12.25 -2.36
CA MET A 171 -18.64 11.96 -2.90
C MET A 171 -19.70 12.98 -2.46
N SER A 172 -19.41 13.73 -1.39
CA SER A 172 -20.31 14.73 -0.82
C SER A 172 -20.06 16.14 -1.36
N ASP A 173 -19.01 16.32 -2.16
CA ASP A 173 -18.62 17.57 -2.84
C ASP A 173 -19.14 17.58 -4.30
#